data_AF-A0A1G3Y998-F1
#
_entry.id   AF-A0A1G3Y998-F1
#
_cell.length_a   1.000
_cell.length_b   1.000
_cell.length_c   1.000
_cell.angle_alpha   90.00
_cell.angle_beta   90.00
_cell.angle_gamma   90.00
#
_symmetry.space_group_name_H-M   'P 1'
#
loop_
_entity.id
_entity.type
_entity.pdbx_description
1 polymer ?
#
loop_
_entity_poly.entity_id
_entity_poly.type
_entity_poly.pdbx_seq_one_letter_code
_entity_poly.pdbx_strand_id
1 'polypeptide(L)' 'MENRSARLTLLIDPRKKQLFEDICAQQDLTPSQVVRRLIHQYILEHAGTRELPEWLTTPAARDRSQ' A
#
# COMPACT_ATOMS: atom_id res chain seq x y z
N MET A 1 6.32 -7.29 -19.29
CA MET A 1 5.60 -6.42 -18.35
C MET A 1 6.64 -5.80 -17.46
N GLU A 2 6.80 -4.48 -17.55
CA GLU A 2 7.90 -3.73 -16.95
C GLU A 2 7.97 -3.96 -15.43
N ASN A 3 9.17 -4.23 -14.91
CA ASN A 3 9.45 -4.49 -13.49
C ASN A 3 9.13 -3.26 -12.62
N ARG A 4 7.84 -3.01 -12.34
CA ARG A 4 7.36 -1.92 -11.46
C ARG A 4 7.39 -2.30 -9.98
N SER A 5 8.05 -3.38 -9.62
CA SER A 5 8.17 -3.86 -8.23
C SER A 5 9.58 -3.60 -7.69
N ALA A 6 9.70 -2.61 -6.81
CA ALA A 6 10.87 -2.41 -5.97
C ALA A 6 10.64 -3.03 -4.57
N ARG A 7 11.69 -3.57 -3.95
CA ARG A 7 11.64 -4.07 -2.57
C ARG A 7 11.91 -2.91 -1.60
N LEU A 8 11.04 -2.76 -0.61
CA LEU A 8 11.20 -1.84 0.52
C LEU A 8 11.38 -2.66 1.80
N THR A 9 12.55 -2.54 2.45
CA THR A 9 12.84 -3.21 3.72
C THR A 9 12.70 -2.20 4.86
N LEU A 10 11.88 -2.54 5.87
CA LEU A 10 11.62 -1.70 7.04
C LEU A 10 11.91 -2.50 8.30
N LEU A 11 12.59 -1.89 9.27
CA LEU A 11 12.73 -2.45 10.61
C LEU A 11 11.57 -1.96 11.47
N ILE A 12 10.84 -2.89 12.06
CA ILE A 12 9.75 -2.61 13.00
C ILE A 12 9.92 -3.48 14.24
N ASP A 13 9.39 -2.99 15.36
CA ASP A 13 9.35 -3.76 16.60
C ASP A 13 8.64 -5.12 16.39
N PRO A 14 9.17 -6.23 16.94
CA PRO A 14 8.61 -7.57 16.71
C PRO A 14 7.18 -7.72 17.23
N ARG A 15 6.81 -7.04 18.31
CA ARG A 15 5.44 -7.09 18.84
C ARG A 15 4.48 -6.32 17.94
N LYS A 16 4.90 -5.18 17.40
CA LYS A 16 4.11 -4.45 16.38
C LYS A 16 3.92 -5.26 15.10
N LYS A 17 4.97 -5.95 14.65
CA LYS A 17 4.90 -6.85 13.49
C LYS A 17 3.81 -7.91 13.70
N GLN A 18 3.85 -8.62 14.83
CA GLN A 18 2.88 -9.68 15.13
C GLN A 18 1.44 -9.15 15.13
N LEU A 19 1.19 -8.04 15.83
CA LEU A 19 -0.14 -7.43 15.88
C LEU A 19 -0.62 -7.01 14.49
N PHE A 20 0.27 -6.46 13.66
CA PHE A 20 -0.06 -6.08 12.30
C PHE A 20 -0.42 -7.29 11.44
N GLU A 21 0.35 -8.37 11.53
CA GLU A 21 0.09 -9.63 10.82
C GLU A 21 -1.23 -10.26 11.26
N ASP A 22 -1.54 -10.27 12.56
CA ASP A 22 -2.80 -10.79 13.09
C ASP A 22 -4.02 -10.00 12.60
N ILE A 23 -3.92 -8.65 12.60
CA ILE A 23 -4.99 -7.77 12.09
C ILE A 23 -5.20 -7.97 10.58
N CYS A 24 -4.12 -8.16 9.82
CA CYS A 24 -4.20 -8.43 8.39
C CYS A 24 -4.87 -9.79 8.13
N ALA A 25 -4.49 -10.82 8.88
CA ALA A 25 -5.04 -12.18 8.76
C ALA A 25 -6.55 -12.22 9.08
N GLN A 26 -7.00 -11.47 10.09
CA GLN A 26 -8.44 -11.36 10.43
C GLN A 26 -9.30 -10.74 9.33
N GLN A 27 -8.68 -10.02 8.40
CA GLN A 27 -9.36 -9.33 7.29
C GLN A 27 -9.11 -10.00 5.94
N ASP A 28 -8.49 -11.19 5.91
CA ASP A 28 -8.07 -11.87 4.68
C ASP A 28 -7.16 -11.01 3.79
N LEU A 29 -6.30 -10.19 4.41
CA LEU A 29 -5.35 -9.32 3.73
C LEU A 29 -3.92 -9.74 4.02
N THR A 30 -3.04 -9.53 3.05
CA THR A 30 -1.59 -9.66 3.26
C THR A 30 -1.00 -8.34 3.78
N PRO A 31 0.03 -8.38 4.64
CA PRO A 31 0.76 -7.18 5.09
C PRO A 31 1.19 -6.27 3.94
N SER A 32 1.61 -6.86 2.81
CA SER A 32 2.05 -6.11 1.62
C SER A 32 0.92 -5.34 0.95
N GLN A 33 -0.31 -5.87 0.93
CA GLN A 33 -1.47 -5.16 0.38
C GLN A 33 -1.81 -3.94 1.24
N VAL A 34 -1.82 -4.13 2.56
CA VAL A 34 -2.12 -3.04 3.50
C VAL A 34 -1.05 -1.96 3.45
N VAL A 35 0.24 -2.32 3.48
CA VAL A 35 1.35 -1.37 3.38
C VAL A 35 1.30 -0.58 2.06
N ARG A 36 0.99 -1.22 0.92
CA ARG A 36 0.83 -0.51 -0.36
C ARG A 36 -0.30 0.52 -0.30
N ARG A 37 -1.44 0.16 0.28
CA ARG A 37 -2.57 1.08 0.45
C ARG A 37 -2.20 2.26 1.35
N LEU A 38 -1.51 2.00 2.46
CA LEU A 38 -1.02 3.05 3.36
C LEU A 38 -0.03 3.98 2.68
N ILE A 39 0.95 3.45 1.93
CA ILE A 39 1.91 4.25 1.16
C ILE A 39 1.17 5.11 0.13
N HIS A 40 0.22 4.54 -0.60
CA HIS A 40 -0.55 5.26 -1.61
C HIS A 40 -1.35 6.42 -0.99
N GLN A 41 -2.12 6.15 0.07
CA GLN A 41 -2.87 7.19 0.79
C GLN A 41 -1.93 8.27 1.35
N TYR A 42 -0.84 7.86 1.98
CA TYR A 42 0.13 8.80 2.54
C TYR A 42 0.72 9.73 1.48
N ILE A 43 1.06 9.22 0.28
CA ILE A 43 1.55 10.06 -0.81
C ILE A 43 0.45 11.01 -1.29
N LEU A 44 -0.79 10.55 -1.46
CA LEU A 44 -1.91 11.39 -1.88
C LEU A 44 -2.18 12.53 -0.90
N GLU A 45 -2.18 12.23 0.40
CA GLU A 45 -2.43 13.21 1.46
C GLU A 45 -1.29 14.23 1.61
N HIS A 46 -0.04 13.84 1.30
CA HIS A 46 1.15 14.66 1.55
C HIS A 46 1.88 15.12 0.28
N ALA A 47 1.31 14.94 -0.90
CA ALA A 47 1.95 15.31 -2.17
C ALA A 47 2.18 16.82 -2.30
N GLY A 48 1.37 17.66 -1.67
CA GLY A 48 1.47 19.11 -1.76
C GLY A 48 1.40 19.58 -3.22
N THR A 49 2.42 20.31 -3.68
CA THR A 49 2.54 20.81 -5.07
C THR A 49 3.33 19.87 -5.99
N ARG A 50 3.60 18.62 -5.59
CA ARG A 50 4.34 17.67 -6.42
C ARG A 50 3.47 17.18 -7.56
N GLU A 51 4.07 17.07 -8.75
CA GLU A 51 3.43 16.38 -9.87
C GLU A 51 3.32 14.89 -9.55
N LEU A 52 2.07 14.42 -9.43
CA LEU A 52 1.79 13.02 -9.21
C LEU A 52 1.42 12.37 -10.55
N PRO A 53 1.96 11.17 -10.84
CA PRO A 53 1.62 10.48 -12.07
C PRO A 53 0.17 9.98 -12.05
N GLU A 54 -0.46 9.89 -13.23
CA GLU A 54 -1.89 9.58 -13.37
C GLU A 54 -2.29 8.24 -12.74
N TRP A 55 -1.41 7.25 -12.75
CA TRP A 55 -1.67 5.94 -12.13
C TRP A 55 -1.76 6.00 -10.59
N LEU A 56 -1.25 7.07 -9.97
CA LEU A 56 -1.32 7.30 -8.53
C LEU A 56 -2.52 8.18 -8.17
N THR A 57 -2.90 9.12 -9.02
CA THR A 57 -4.04 10.03 -8.76
C THR A 57 -5.38 9.45 -9.20
N THR A 58 -5.38 8.54 -10.17
CA THR A 58 -6.60 7.88 -10.61
C THR A 58 -7.06 6.93 -9.51
N PRO A 59 -8.28 7.09 -8.94
CA PRO A 59 -8.87 6.03 -8.14
C PRO A 59 -9.01 4.85 -9.09
N ALA A 60 -8.12 3.85 -8.95
CA ALA A 60 -8.09 2.65 -9.78
C ALA A 60 -9.53 2.24 -10.05
N ALA A 61 -9.96 2.45 -11.30
CA ALA A 61 -11.34 2.35 -11.69
C ALA A 61 -11.86 1.01 -11.18
N ARG A 62 -12.87 1.08 -10.30
CA ARG A 62 -13.76 0.00 -9.87
C ARG A 62 -13.20 -1.40 -10.10
N ASP A 63 -12.89 -2.08 -9.01
CA ASP A 63 -13.27 -3.48 -8.85
C ASP A 63 -14.48 -3.81 -9.75
N ARG A 64 -14.20 -4.55 -10.83
CA ARG A 64 -15.08 -5.12 -11.85
C ARG A 64 -14.17 -5.61 -12.99
N SER A 65 -14.02 -6.91 -13.25
CA SER A 65 -15.10 -7.88 -13.34
C SER A 65 -14.54 -9.32 -13.35
N GLN A 66 -15.35 -10.22 -12.76
CA GLN A 66 -15.37 -11.70 -12.86
C GLN A 66 -14.48 -12.50 -11.90
#